data_AF-A0A1E4WVN0-F1
#
_entry.id   AF-A0A1E4WVN0-F1
#
_cell.length_a   1.000
_cell.length_b   1.000
_cell.length_c   1.000
_cell.angle_alpha   90.00
_cell.angle_beta   90.00
_cell.angle_gamma   90.00
#
_symmetry.space_group_name_H-M   'P 1'
#
loop_
_entity.id
_entity.type
_entity.pdbx_description
1 polymer ?
#
loop_
_entity_poly.entity_id
_entity_poly.type
_entity_poly.pdbx_seq_one_letter_code
_entity_poly.pdbx_strand_id
1 'polypeptide(L)'
;MLGKLFGKKSGQARAAVAKLANRDLMEAVVYGSIYVAAADGELEESELSKIETILSNNPALQGFGAELSNTIDRAKTDFKSGARILRQNAEKELGDLAHSPAEALTVLNVMLTVAEADGEIEPAEMVALERSAKLLGLNLKDHL
;
A
#
# COMPACT_ATOMS: atom_id res chain seq x y z
N MET A 1 -36.91 -7.95 24.51
CA MET A 1 -35.44 -8.09 24.55
C MET A 1 -34.79 -8.46 23.21
N LEU A 2 -35.52 -8.51 22.08
CA LEU A 2 -34.98 -8.89 20.76
C LEU A 2 -34.22 -7.76 20.02
N GLY A 3 -34.54 -6.48 20.27
CA GLY A 3 -33.91 -5.35 19.55
C GLY A 3 -32.46 -5.03 19.95
N LYS A 4 -32.05 -5.32 21.20
CA LYS A 4 -30.67 -5.07 21.68
C LYS A 4 -29.64 -6.07 21.13
N LEU A 5 -30.06 -7.26 20.74
CA LEU A 5 -29.17 -8.30 20.23
C LEU A 5 -28.86 -8.12 18.73
N PHE A 6 -29.81 -7.57 17.97
CA PHE A 6 -29.63 -7.29 16.53
C PHE A 6 -28.70 -6.09 16.29
N GLY A 7 -28.83 -5.00 17.06
CA GLY A 7 -27.97 -3.81 16.95
C GLY A 7 -26.50 -4.02 17.33
N LYS A 8 -26.21 -4.94 18.28
CA LYS A 8 -24.82 -5.28 18.64
C LYS A 8 -24.12 -6.08 17.53
N LYS A 9 -24.81 -7.03 16.89
CA LYS A 9 -24.26 -7.83 15.79
C LYS A 9 -23.99 -6.97 14.54
N SER A 10 -24.89 -6.03 14.21
CA SER A 10 -24.68 -5.10 13.08
C SER A 10 -23.52 -4.11 13.33
N GLY A 11 -23.34 -3.66 14.58
CA GLY A 11 -22.22 -2.77 14.95
C GLY A 11 -20.86 -3.47 14.85
N GLN A 12 -20.76 -4.72 15.32
CA GLN A 12 -19.53 -5.51 15.21
C GLN A 12 -19.19 -5.84 13.75
N ALA A 13 -20.18 -6.14 12.92
CA ALA A 13 -19.98 -6.36 11.48
C ALA A 13 -19.45 -5.10 10.79
N ARG A 14 -20.02 -3.91 11.06
CA ARG A 14 -19.53 -2.64 10.50
C ARG A 14 -18.12 -2.28 10.97
N ALA A 15 -17.81 -2.51 12.24
CA ALA A 15 -16.47 -2.28 12.77
C ALA A 15 -15.43 -3.24 12.16
N ALA A 16 -15.80 -4.51 11.95
CA ALA A 16 -14.95 -5.46 11.25
C ALA A 16 -14.71 -5.04 9.80
N VAL A 17 -15.74 -4.63 9.06
CA VAL A 17 -15.62 -4.12 7.69
C VAL A 17 -14.75 -2.85 7.63
N ALA A 18 -14.95 -1.90 8.55
CA ALA A 18 -14.12 -0.69 8.61
C ALA A 18 -12.65 -1.00 8.92
N LYS A 19 -12.39 -1.99 9.81
CA LYS A 19 -11.04 -2.45 10.09
C LYS A 19 -10.41 -3.16 8.89
N LEU A 20 -11.19 -3.97 8.16
CA LEU A 20 -10.73 -4.66 6.96
C LEU A 20 -10.43 -3.70 5.81
N ALA A 21 -11.33 -2.75 5.51
CA ALA A 21 -11.07 -1.71 4.50
C ALA A 21 -9.80 -0.92 4.81
N ASN A 22 -9.59 -0.59 6.09
CA ASN A 22 -8.36 0.07 6.53
C ASN A 22 -7.12 -0.82 6.36
N ARG A 23 -7.30 -2.14 6.46
CA ARG A 23 -6.21 -3.11 6.25
C ARG A 23 -5.89 -3.29 4.76
N ASP A 24 -6.88 -3.35 3.88
CA ASP A 24 -6.66 -3.40 2.43
C ASP A 24 -5.89 -2.15 1.98
N LEU A 25 -6.24 -0.98 2.52
CA LEU A 25 -5.46 0.25 2.36
C LEU A 25 -4.01 0.09 2.83
N MET A 26 -3.80 -0.43 4.04
CA MET A 26 -2.46 -0.64 4.58
C MET A 26 -1.63 -1.61 3.75
N GLU A 27 -2.20 -2.75 3.34
CA GLU A 27 -1.51 -3.75 2.52
C GLU A 27 -1.14 -3.16 1.14
N ALA A 28 -2.04 -2.44 0.49
CA ALA A 28 -1.76 -1.80 -0.80
C ALA A 28 -0.70 -0.70 -0.70
N VAL A 29 -0.74 0.13 0.35
CA VAL A 29 0.27 1.17 0.58
C VAL A 29 1.64 0.53 0.78
N VAL A 30 1.76 -0.50 1.63
CA VAL A 30 3.03 -1.16 1.92
C VAL A 30 3.58 -1.88 0.69
N TYR A 31 2.77 -2.75 0.07
CA TYR A 31 3.22 -3.52 -1.09
C TYR A 31 3.49 -2.64 -2.30
N GLY A 32 2.66 -1.62 -2.54
CA GLY A 32 2.88 -0.65 -3.61
C GLY A 32 4.18 0.12 -3.43
N SER A 33 4.46 0.59 -2.21
CA SER A 33 5.69 1.32 -1.88
C SER A 33 6.95 0.47 -2.06
N ILE A 34 6.94 -0.78 -1.60
CA ILE A 34 8.09 -1.68 -1.75
C ILE A 34 8.22 -2.14 -3.21
N TYR A 35 7.10 -2.30 -3.94
CA TYR A 35 7.14 -2.63 -5.35
C TYR A 35 7.74 -1.52 -6.21
N VAL A 36 7.39 -0.25 -5.96
CA VAL A 36 8.00 0.87 -6.71
C VAL A 36 9.47 1.01 -6.40
N ALA A 37 9.86 0.98 -5.12
CA ALA A 37 11.27 1.09 -4.73
C ALA A 37 12.12 -0.07 -5.27
N ALA A 38 11.56 -1.28 -5.37
CA ALA A 38 12.27 -2.44 -5.89
C ALA A 38 12.15 -2.62 -7.42
N ALA A 39 11.76 -1.59 -8.16
CA ALA A 39 11.39 -1.70 -9.57
C ALA A 39 12.57 -2.01 -10.50
N ASP A 40 13.78 -1.57 -10.15
CA ASP A 40 15.02 -1.84 -10.87
C ASP A 40 15.62 -3.23 -10.54
N GLY A 41 15.12 -3.86 -9.48
CA GLY A 41 15.54 -5.18 -9.01
C GLY A 41 16.47 -5.14 -7.80
N GLU A 42 16.80 -3.96 -7.29
CA GLU A 42 17.56 -3.75 -6.07
C GLU A 42 16.66 -3.11 -4.99
N LEU A 43 17.07 -3.22 -3.73
CA LEU A 43 16.40 -2.54 -2.61
C LEU A 43 17.42 -2.39 -1.49
N GLU A 44 18.04 -1.22 -1.41
CA GLU A 44 19.06 -0.92 -0.43
C GLU A 44 18.47 -0.75 0.98
N GLU A 45 19.30 -1.00 2.01
CA GLU A 45 18.88 -0.77 3.40
C GLU A 45 18.56 0.72 3.68
N SER A 46 19.23 1.62 2.96
CA SER A 46 19.05 3.06 3.04
C SER A 46 17.65 3.48 2.56
N GLU A 47 17.23 2.98 1.39
CA GLU A 47 15.90 3.16 0.80
C GLU A 47 14.83 2.56 1.69
N LEU A 48 15.05 1.33 2.16
CA LEU A 48 14.11 0.64 3.03
C LEU A 48 13.85 1.41 4.32
N SER A 49 14.90 1.98 4.93
CA SER A 49 14.76 2.80 6.15
C SER A 49 13.92 4.06 5.90
N LYS A 50 14.05 4.68 4.72
CA LYS A 50 13.23 5.84 4.33
C LYS A 50 11.78 5.43 4.12
N ILE A 51 11.53 4.31 3.42
CA ILE A 51 10.19 3.76 3.20
C ILE A 51 9.52 3.49 4.54
N GLU A 52 10.19 2.80 5.47
CA GLU A 52 9.66 2.54 6.82
C GLU A 52 9.30 3.83 7.57
N THR A 53 10.12 4.87 7.42
CA THR A 53 9.87 6.19 8.01
C THR A 53 8.64 6.86 7.39
N ILE A 54 8.52 6.85 6.05
CA ILE A 54 7.37 7.40 5.32
C ILE A 54 6.08 6.68 5.74
N LEU A 55 6.10 5.34 5.77
CA LEU A 55 4.94 4.52 6.13
C LEU A 55 4.53 4.72 7.59
N SER A 56 5.48 4.75 8.52
CA SER A 56 5.20 4.93 9.95
C SER A 56 4.65 6.31 10.29
N ASN A 57 5.03 7.34 9.52
CA ASN A 57 4.54 8.70 9.69
C ASN A 57 3.24 8.98 8.92
N ASN A 58 2.80 8.04 8.08
CA ASN A 58 1.60 8.23 7.29
C ASN A 58 0.35 8.26 8.20
N PRO A 59 -0.48 9.32 8.15
CA PRO A 59 -1.71 9.42 8.95
C PRO A 59 -2.71 8.28 8.71
N ALA A 60 -2.81 7.78 7.48
CA ALA A 60 -3.72 6.69 7.12
C ALA A 60 -3.30 5.34 7.70
N LEU A 61 -2.01 5.18 8.03
CA LEU A 61 -1.46 3.96 8.61
C LEU A 61 -1.35 4.01 10.14
N GLN A 62 -1.80 5.10 10.76
CA GLN A 62 -1.78 5.23 12.22
C GLN A 62 -2.67 4.18 12.87
N GLY A 63 -2.15 3.53 13.92
CA GLY A 63 -2.88 2.54 14.70
C GLY A 63 -2.70 1.08 14.29
N PHE A 64 -2.01 0.79 13.17
CA PHE A 64 -1.68 -0.60 12.80
C PHE A 64 -0.54 -1.20 13.64
N GLY A 65 0.41 -0.37 14.12
CA GLY A 65 1.49 -0.80 15.00
C GLY A 65 2.23 -2.02 14.44
N ALA A 66 2.22 -3.14 15.17
CA ALA A 66 2.88 -4.37 14.75
C ALA A 66 2.35 -4.95 13.42
N GLU A 67 1.10 -4.71 13.05
CA GLU A 67 0.54 -5.20 11.78
C GLU A 67 1.20 -4.52 10.56
N LEU A 68 1.56 -3.24 10.70
CA LEU A 68 2.32 -2.50 9.69
C LEU A 68 3.72 -3.10 9.52
N SER A 69 4.46 -3.26 10.63
CA SER A 69 5.82 -3.85 10.61
C SER A 69 5.83 -5.26 10.03
N ASN A 70 4.88 -6.11 10.42
CA ASN A 70 4.76 -7.47 9.88
C ASN A 70 4.46 -7.48 8.38
N THR A 71 3.68 -6.52 7.88
CA THR A 71 3.36 -6.42 6.45
C THR A 71 4.56 -5.94 5.65
N ILE A 72 5.31 -4.98 6.19
CA ILE A 72 6.58 -4.52 5.63
C ILE A 72 7.56 -5.70 5.52
N ASP A 73 7.73 -6.49 6.59
CA ASP A 73 8.65 -7.63 6.60
C ASP A 73 8.24 -8.74 5.64
N ARG A 74 6.92 -8.96 5.47
CA ARG A 74 6.40 -9.89 4.47
C ARG A 74 6.72 -9.43 3.04
N ALA A 75 6.48 -8.16 2.72
CA ALA A 75 6.81 -7.62 1.40
C ALA A 75 8.31 -7.69 1.09
N LYS A 76 9.19 -7.42 2.08
CA LYS A 76 10.64 -7.66 1.94
C LYS A 76 10.96 -9.13 1.68
N THR A 77 10.26 -10.04 2.34
CA THR A 77 10.46 -11.49 2.16
C THR A 77 10.03 -11.92 0.76
N ASP A 78 8.94 -11.36 0.24
CA ASP A 78 8.48 -11.61 -1.13
C ASP A 78 9.48 -11.09 -2.16
N PHE A 79 10.06 -9.90 -1.94
CA PHE A 79 11.16 -9.39 -2.76
C PHE A 79 12.35 -10.36 -2.80
N LYS A 80 12.82 -10.80 -1.62
CA LYS A 80 13.91 -11.79 -1.49
C LYS A 80 13.59 -13.13 -2.14
N SER A 81 12.32 -13.52 -2.15
CA SER A 81 11.84 -14.75 -2.80
C SER A 81 11.76 -14.59 -4.33
N GLY A 82 11.65 -13.36 -4.81
CA GLY A 82 11.83 -12.98 -6.20
C GLY A 82 10.92 -11.82 -6.60
N ALA A 83 11.44 -10.89 -7.41
CA ALA A 83 10.72 -9.70 -7.86
C ALA A 83 9.34 -9.97 -8.49
N ARG A 84 9.15 -11.13 -9.13
CA ARG A 84 7.85 -11.53 -9.70
C ARG A 84 6.79 -11.82 -8.63
N ILE A 85 7.19 -12.34 -7.47
CA ILE A 85 6.29 -12.65 -6.34
C ILE A 85 5.86 -11.34 -5.68
N LEU A 86 6.81 -10.46 -5.36
CA LEU A 86 6.52 -9.11 -4.85
C LEU A 86 5.53 -8.39 -5.76
N ARG A 87 5.85 -8.35 -7.07
CA ARG A 87 4.98 -7.69 -8.05
C ARG A 87 3.59 -8.31 -8.08
N GLN A 88 3.46 -9.64 -8.11
CA GLN A 88 2.14 -10.30 -8.12
C GLN A 88 1.30 -9.89 -6.90
N ASN A 89 1.91 -9.87 -5.72
CA ASN A 89 1.22 -9.50 -4.49
C ASN A 89 0.86 -8.00 -4.50
N ALA A 90 1.77 -7.13 -4.91
CA ALA A 90 1.49 -5.70 -5.04
C ALA A 90 0.37 -5.42 -6.05
N GLU A 91 0.41 -6.03 -7.24
CA GLU A 91 -0.63 -5.86 -8.25
C GLU A 91 -2.01 -6.33 -7.74
N LYS A 92 -2.05 -7.39 -6.94
CA LYS A 92 -3.27 -7.86 -6.28
C LYS A 92 -3.82 -6.82 -5.31
N GLU A 93 -3.03 -6.37 -4.33
CA GLU A 93 -3.49 -5.42 -3.31
C GLU A 93 -3.90 -4.06 -3.94
N LEU A 94 -3.16 -3.60 -4.95
CA LEU A 94 -3.51 -2.38 -5.69
C LEU A 94 -4.83 -2.53 -6.46
N GLY A 95 -5.03 -3.67 -7.13
CA GLY A 95 -6.28 -3.96 -7.84
C GLY A 95 -7.49 -4.06 -6.91
N ASP A 96 -7.29 -4.58 -5.70
CA ASP A 96 -8.34 -4.68 -4.68
C ASP A 96 -8.86 -3.29 -4.27
N LEU A 97 -8.09 -2.21 -4.41
CA LEU A 97 -8.52 -0.83 -4.10
C LEU A 97 -9.09 -0.02 -5.26
N ALA A 98 -9.12 -0.56 -6.49
CA ALA A 98 -9.64 0.14 -7.67
C ALA A 98 -11.11 0.61 -7.51
N HIS A 99 -11.86 -0.03 -6.62
CA HIS A 99 -13.26 0.30 -6.33
C HIS A 99 -13.43 1.53 -5.42
N SER A 100 -12.34 2.06 -4.86
CA SER A 100 -12.34 3.14 -3.88
C SER A 100 -11.41 4.28 -4.32
N PRO A 101 -11.89 5.26 -5.11
CA PRO A 101 -11.04 6.31 -5.69
C PRO A 101 -10.26 7.13 -4.66
N ALA A 102 -10.81 7.36 -3.47
CA ALA A 102 -10.16 8.13 -2.41
C ALA A 102 -8.99 7.35 -1.76
N GLU A 103 -9.17 6.05 -1.53
CA GLU A 103 -8.12 5.18 -1.01
C GLU A 103 -7.06 4.92 -2.08
N ALA A 104 -7.48 4.70 -3.32
CA ALA A 104 -6.59 4.57 -4.46
C ALA A 104 -5.68 5.80 -4.64
N LEU A 105 -6.24 7.00 -4.52
CA LEU A 105 -5.46 8.25 -4.55
C LEU A 105 -4.49 8.32 -3.37
N THR A 106 -4.92 7.90 -2.19
CA THR A 106 -4.04 7.86 -1.01
C THR A 106 -2.86 6.93 -1.25
N VAL A 107 -3.08 5.75 -1.82
CA VAL A 107 -2.02 4.78 -2.15
C VAL A 107 -1.05 5.38 -3.16
N LEU A 108 -1.56 5.93 -4.27
CA LEU A 108 -0.73 6.50 -5.31
C LEU A 108 0.16 7.64 -4.78
N ASN A 109 -0.39 8.53 -3.95
CA ASN A 109 0.37 9.62 -3.36
C ASN A 109 1.52 9.13 -2.47
N VAL A 110 1.33 8.03 -1.74
CA VAL A 110 2.40 7.45 -0.92
C VAL A 110 3.47 6.82 -1.80
N MET A 111 3.08 6.10 -2.86
CA MET A 111 4.02 5.52 -3.81
C MET A 111 4.86 6.60 -4.50
N LEU A 112 4.25 7.72 -4.89
CA LEU A 112 4.96 8.88 -5.43
C LEU A 112 5.92 9.48 -4.41
N THR A 113 5.47 9.66 -3.16
CA THR A 113 6.33 10.18 -2.07
C THR A 113 7.55 9.29 -1.84
N VAL A 114 7.39 7.97 -1.98
CA VAL A 114 8.49 7.00 -1.86
C VAL A 114 9.47 7.14 -3.03
N ALA A 115 8.98 7.15 -4.27
CA ALA A 115 9.83 7.29 -5.45
C ALA A 115 10.55 8.67 -5.51
N GLU A 116 9.93 9.72 -4.97
CA GLU A 116 10.53 11.06 -4.89
C GLU A 116 11.52 11.22 -3.73
N ALA A 117 11.64 10.24 -2.83
CA ALA A 117 12.41 10.36 -1.59
C ALA A 117 13.90 10.63 -1.84
N ASP A 118 14.42 10.18 -2.98
CA ASP A 118 15.80 10.38 -3.41
C ASP A 118 16.00 11.56 -4.38
N GLY A 119 14.93 12.33 -4.63
CA GLY A 119 14.96 13.59 -5.36
C GLY A 119 14.71 13.46 -6.87
N GLU A 120 14.68 12.24 -7.40
CA GLU A 120 14.29 11.94 -8.77
C GLU A 120 13.57 10.59 -8.85
N ILE A 121 12.56 10.50 -9.72
CA ILE A 121 11.87 9.23 -10.01
C ILE A 121 12.61 8.56 -11.17
N GLU A 122 13.15 7.38 -10.93
CA GLU A 122 13.90 6.66 -11.95
C GLU A 122 13.01 6.08 -13.05
N PRO A 123 13.54 5.78 -14.25
CA PRO A 123 12.75 5.19 -15.33
C PRO A 123 12.06 3.87 -14.96
N ALA A 124 12.70 3.03 -14.12
CA ALA A 124 12.11 1.76 -13.67
C ALA A 124 10.93 2.00 -12.73
N GLU A 125 11.08 2.91 -11.78
CA GLU A 125 10.03 3.33 -10.85
C GLU A 125 8.86 3.96 -11.58
N MET A 126 9.12 4.81 -12.58
CA MET A 126 8.08 5.43 -13.41
C MET A 126 7.23 4.36 -14.11
N VAL A 127 7.84 3.30 -14.64
CA VAL A 127 7.10 2.18 -15.24
C VAL A 127 6.26 1.43 -14.20
N ALA A 128 6.78 1.24 -12.99
CA ALA A 128 6.05 0.62 -11.88
C ALA A 128 4.87 1.49 -11.42
N LEU A 129 5.06 2.81 -11.30
CA LEU A 129 4.02 3.80 -10.97
C LEU A 129 2.93 3.84 -12.04
N GLU A 130 3.29 3.86 -13.33
CA GLU A 130 2.31 3.86 -14.42
C GLU A 130 1.43 2.60 -14.40
N ARG A 131 2.04 1.45 -14.13
CA ARG A 131 1.30 0.19 -13.98
C ARG A 131 0.40 0.23 -12.74
N SER A 132 0.91 0.74 -11.62
CA SER A 132 0.18 0.81 -10.36
C SER A 132 -1.02 1.75 -10.46
N ALA A 133 -0.85 2.93 -11.04
CA ALA A 133 -1.93 3.89 -11.28
C ALA A 133 -3.05 3.26 -12.12
N LYS A 134 -2.71 2.51 -13.19
CA LYS A 134 -3.72 1.80 -14.01
C LYS A 134 -4.51 0.78 -13.20
N LEU A 135 -3.86 0.03 -12.31
CA LEU A 135 -4.54 -0.94 -11.43
C LEU A 135 -5.45 -0.26 -10.43
N LEU A 136 -5.01 0.89 -9.90
CA LEU A 136 -5.79 1.75 -8.99
C LEU A 136 -6.95 2.47 -9.69
N GLY A 137 -7.09 2.36 -11.01
CA GLY A 137 -8.12 3.08 -11.79
C GLY A 137 -7.83 4.57 -11.95
N LEU A 138 -6.57 4.98 -11.82
CA LEU A 138 -6.10 6.36 -11.89
C LEU A 138 -5.23 6.59 -13.13
N ASN A 139 -5.08 7.87 -13.50
CA ASN A 139 -4.16 8.31 -14.54
C ASN A 139 -2.96 9.00 -13.90
N LEU A 140 -1.78 8.39 -13.98
CA LEU A 140 -0.56 8.90 -13.34
C LEU A 140 -0.25 10.36 -13.71
N LYS A 141 -0.51 10.76 -14.96
CA LYS A 141 -0.21 12.11 -15.46
C LYS A 141 -0.95 13.23 -14.75
N ASP A 142 -2.06 12.91 -14.08
CA ASP A 142 -2.84 13.89 -13.33
C ASP A 142 -2.22 14.15 -11.93
N HIS A 143 -1.12 13.47 -11.59
CA HIS A 143 -0.48 13.45 -10.27
C HIS A 143 1.04 13.70 -10.29
N LEU A 144 1.62 13.97 -11.47
CA LEU A 144 3.02 14.39 -11.65
C LEU A 144 3.07 15.88 -11.98
#